data_AF-A0A7K0LCU5-F1
#
_entry.id   AF-A0A7K0LCU5-F1
#
_cell.length_a   1.000
_cell.length_b   1.000
_cell.length_c   1.000
_cell.angle_alpha   90.00
_cell.angle_beta   90.00
_cell.angle_gamma   90.00
#
_symmetry.space_group_name_H-M   'P 1'
#
loop_
_entity.id
_entity.type
_entity.pdbx_description
1 polymer ?
#
loop_
_entity_poly.entity_id
_entity_poly.type
_entity_poly.pdbx_seq_one_letter_code
_entity_poly.pdbx_strand_id
1 'polypeptide(L)' 'MQRISHWVNNKVVAGTSGNTGKVYNPATGEQQSEVDLASVAEVDAVIAAAKKAGLEWRSS' A
#
# COMPACT_ATOMS: atom_id res chain seq x y z
N MET A 1 10.17 0.87 -15.06
CA MET A 1 8.90 1.38 -14.52
C MET A 1 9.03 1.44 -13.01
N GLN A 2 8.77 2.57 -12.36
CA GLN A 2 8.80 2.66 -10.89
C GLN A 2 7.50 2.04 -10.32
N ARG A 3 7.63 1.17 -9.30
CA ARG A 3 6.49 0.53 -8.64
C ARG A 3 6.29 1.11 -7.25
N ILE A 4 5.09 1.61 -6.98
CA ILE A 4 4.67 2.19 -5.71
C ILE A 4 3.96 1.08 -4.92
N SER A 5 4.71 0.49 -4.00
CA SER A 5 4.25 -0.60 -3.14
C SER A 5 3.60 -0.08 -1.86
N HIS A 6 2.97 -0.96 -1.08
CA HIS A 6 2.33 -0.61 0.18
C HIS A 6 3.36 -0.26 1.28
N TRP A 7 2.94 0.56 2.24
CA TRP A 7 3.68 0.81 3.47
C TRP A 7 2.91 0.27 4.67
N VAL A 8 3.44 -0.76 5.32
CA VAL A 8 2.77 -1.49 6.41
C VAL A 8 3.77 -1.79 7.51
N ASN A 9 3.40 -1.53 8.76
CA ASN A 9 4.24 -1.80 9.95
C ASN A 9 5.68 -1.28 9.81
N ASN A 10 5.81 -0.03 9.37
CA ASN A 10 7.09 0.66 9.18
C ASN A 10 8.01 0.02 8.13
N LYS A 11 7.43 -0.65 7.13
CA LYS A 11 8.17 -1.34 6.05
C LYS A 11 7.43 -1.21 4.71
N VAL A 12 8.21 -1.25 3.63
CA VAL A 12 7.66 -1.45 2.28
C VAL A 12 7.22 -2.90 2.13
N VAL A 13 6.00 -3.12 1.67
CA VAL A 13 5.42 -4.44 1.40
C VAL A 13 4.88 -4.45 -0.03
N ALA A 14 5.36 -5.39 -0.85
CA ALA A 14 4.89 -5.55 -2.22
C ALA A 14 3.44 -6.06 -2.23
N GLY A 15 2.59 -5.47 -3.08
CA GLY A 15 1.23 -5.96 -3.30
C GLY A 15 1.22 -7.34 -3.96
N THR A 16 0.34 -8.18 -3.46
CA THR A 16 0.17 -9.60 -3.83
C THR A 16 -1.13 -9.87 -4.59
N SER A 17 -2.01 -8.87 -4.72
CA SER A 17 -3.25 -8.95 -5.51
C SER A 17 -3.04 -9.20 -7.00
N GLY A 18 -1.85 -8.86 -7.53
CA GLY A 18 -1.57 -8.83 -8.97
C GLY A 18 -2.17 -7.63 -9.72
N ASN A 19 -2.97 -6.79 -9.04
CA ASN A 19 -3.59 -5.61 -9.62
C ASN A 19 -2.71 -4.37 -9.43
N THR A 20 -2.55 -3.59 -10.49
CA THR A 20 -1.84 -2.31 -10.45
C THR A 20 -2.64 -1.20 -11.13
N GLY A 21 -2.45 0.03 -10.66
CA GLY A 21 -2.98 1.25 -11.27
C GLY A 21 -1.85 2.05 -11.92
N LYS A 22 -2.10 2.65 -13.08
CA LYS A 22 -1.12 3.49 -13.76
C LYS A 22 -1.12 4.90 -13.15
N VAL A 23 0.07 5.47 -12.95
CA VAL A 23 0.25 6.85 -12.49
C VAL A 23 0.80 7.68 -13.64
N TYR A 24 0.13 8.79 -13.95
CA TYR A 24 0.44 9.63 -15.10
C TYR A 24 0.94 11.01 -14.68
N ASN A 25 1.83 11.59 -15.49
CA ASN A 25 2.15 13.01 -15.43
C ASN A 25 0.96 13.80 -16.01
N PRO A 26 0.30 14.69 -15.25
CA PRO A 26 -0.86 15.43 -15.74
C PRO A 26 -0.52 16.45 -16.83
N ALA A 27 0.73 16.90 -16.93
CA ALA A 27 1.16 17.88 -17.94
C ALA A 27 1.48 17.25 -19.30
N THR A 28 2.02 16.01 -19.32
CA THR A 28 2.46 15.34 -20.56
C THR A 28 1.59 14.13 -20.94
N GLY A 29 0.79 13.61 -20.01
CA GLY A 29 0.02 12.38 -20.20
C GLY A 29 0.86 11.09 -20.16
N GLU A 30 2.17 11.19 -19.92
CA GLU A 30 3.07 10.03 -19.89
C GLU A 30 2.93 9.24 -18.58
N GLN A 31 2.99 7.91 -18.67
CA GLN A 31 2.99 7.05 -17.49
C GLN A 31 4.33 7.16 -16.76
N GLN A 32 4.31 7.54 -15.49
CA GLN A 32 5.50 7.67 -14.65
C GLN A 32 5.76 6.42 -13.80
N SER A 33 4.68 5.82 -13.27
CA SER A 33 4.77 4.71 -12.31
C SER A 33 3.56 3.79 -12.38
N GLU A 34 3.62 2.71 -11.61
CA GLU A 34 2.48 1.83 -11.30
C GLU A 34 2.32 1.70 -9.79
N VAL A 35 1.10 1.80 -9.28
CA VAL A 35 0.76 1.64 -7.86
C VAL A 35 0.08 0.30 -7.62
N ASP A 36 0.47 -0.39 -6.56
CA ASP A 36 -0.19 -1.63 -6.14
C ASP A 36 -1.62 -1.35 -5.66
N LEU A 37 -2.60 -2.12 -6.17
CA LEU A 37 -3.98 -2.07 -5.73
C LEU A 37 -4.24 -3.24 -4.79
N ALA A 38 -4.41 -2.97 -3.49
CA ALA A 38 -4.53 -4.01 -2.48
C ALA A 38 -5.77 -4.90 -2.70
N SER A 39 -5.61 -6.19 -2.41
CA SER A 39 -6.73 -7.13 -2.25
C SER A 39 -7.41 -6.93 -0.89
N VAL A 40 -8.63 -7.45 -0.75
CA VAL A 40 -9.36 -7.45 0.53
C VAL A 40 -8.55 -8.15 1.63
N ALA A 41 -7.91 -9.27 1.32
CA ALA A 41 -7.10 -10.02 2.28
C ALA A 41 -5.88 -9.21 2.80
N GLU A 42 -5.24 -8.42 1.93
CA GLU A 42 -4.16 -7.53 2.35
C GLU A 42 -4.66 -6.42 3.27
N VAL A 43 -5.81 -5.82 2.95
CA VAL A 43 -6.44 -4.79 3.78
C VAL A 43 -6.82 -5.37 5.17
N ASP A 44 -7.42 -6.56 5.21
CA ASP A 44 -7.80 -7.22 6.46
C ASP A 44 -6.58 -7.50 7.36
N ALA A 45 -5.47 -7.95 6.77
CA ALA A 45 -4.22 -8.19 7.50
C ALA A 45 -3.64 -6.89 8.09
N VAL A 46 -3.67 -5.80 7.33
CA VAL A 46 -3.23 -4.47 7.80
C VAL A 46 -4.12 -3.97 8.94
N ILE A 47 -5.44 -4.14 8.83
CA ILE A 47 -6.39 -3.76 9.89
C ILE A 47 -6.11 -4.54 11.18
N ALA A 48 -5.87 -5.85 11.08
CA ALA A 48 -5.54 -6.67 12.25
C ALA A 48 -4.24 -6.20 12.94
N ALA A 49 -3.20 -5.91 12.16
CA ALA A 49 -1.95 -5.36 12.68
C ALA A 49 -2.14 -3.99 13.34
N ALA A 50 -2.89 -3.08 12.68
CA ALA A 50 -3.17 -1.75 13.19
C ALA A 50 -3.99 -1.78 14.50
N LYS A 51 -4.94 -2.71 14.65
CA LYS A 51 -5.69 -2.91 15.90
C LYS A 51 -4.75 -3.28 17.06
N LYS A 52 -3.81 -4.19 16.83
CA LYS A 52 -2.81 -4.58 17.84
C LYS A 52 -1.91 -3.39 18.21
N ALA A 53 -1.34 -2.73 17.21
CA ALA A 53 -0.48 -1.56 17.44
C ALA A 53 -1.22 -0.42 18.16
N GLY A 54 -2.50 -0.23 17.86
CA GLY A 54 -3.34 0.78 18.52
C GLY A 54 -3.55 0.53 20.02
N LEU A 55 -3.59 -0.73 20.46
CA LEU A 55 -3.63 -1.06 21.89
C LEU A 55 -2.33 -0.67 22.59
N GLU A 56 -1.19 -1.00 21.98
CA GLU A 56 0.14 -0.69 22.51
C GLU A 56 0.36 0.84 22.56
N TRP A 57 0.01 1.56 21.49
CA TRP A 57 0.15 3.01 21.41
C TRP A 57 -0.73 3.77 22.39
N ARG A 58 -1.94 3.28 22.68
CA ARG A 58 -2.82 3.98 23.66
C ARG A 58 -2.26 3.90 25.09
N SER A 59 -1.42 2.93 25.38
CA SER A 59 -0.84 2.70 26.70
C SER A 59 0.60 3.20 26.84
N SER A 60 1.14 3.90 25.84
CA SER A 60 2.48 4.50 25.86
C SER A 60 2.51 5.90 26.47
#